data_AF-A0A9P9CSN8-F1
#
_entry.id   AF-A0A9P9CSN8-F1
#
_cell.length_a   1.000
_cell.length_b   1.000
_cell.length_c   1.000
_cell.angle_alpha   90.00
_cell.angle_beta   90.00
_cell.angle_gamma   90.00
#
_symmetry.space_group_name_H-M   'P 1'
#
loop_
_entity.id
_entity.type
_entity.pdbx_description
1 polymer ?
#
loop_
_entity_poly.entity_id
_entity_poly.type
_entity_poly.pdbx_seq_one_letter_code
_entity_poly.pdbx_strand_id
1 'polypeptide(L)'
;MSARSKPTWRRAWLWMAGSIAVVTALAVLGLFIPSSKSTSAQMSPGGECPRVIIHQFDNAWGFGSEFGIFLRAAAISAALKAPVLANSTKWIYGDLHHFFRPRELSDFPCVLPQDVAYLATGEPRPEGVLNLFHQPFNTKNWGTAARVDIHRDMGQLGTMDRLVREASINTTLTAALKEKEHWYSIDTTRMTLPYGESVQPELYESFLQQVQALDQMWRPTPIMQAQIDRLARRIELPPDSYQKSTGRRPVVILQIRLGDKWSEQTDVLGAGTHMKYDDLEAYYEAARLALTRLYDSNITPSPRTFPMPPRQSKGTRETRTSHRAYPPIISRQLEEAITKRANGQPVPKAEERKRPLLVIMSAEANVLQKIHDLDVKATGMYGGEAGGVFDVVQSPSYEFTADEETEFIKIFGKINAKVYRPTNEDSGPLEIVTGTSSETATASPSASPSLTKRWTQSQLYSASEGLRLALSRQLIAELTVYSRMADAFVGSGNSNLGRMALIIGGVEASIGYGATADLKDTRPITLARRQIGGRIRSIDVPFYPTAYRSAIFG
;
A
#
# COMPACT_ATOMS: atom_id res chain seq x y z
N MET A 1 30.13 52.62 35.99
CA MET A 1 28.84 52.48 36.71
C MET A 1 27.75 53.02 35.80
N SER A 2 26.95 52.15 35.18
CA SER A 2 25.87 52.53 34.24
C SER A 2 24.57 51.90 34.71
N ALA A 3 23.56 52.74 34.95
CA ALA A 3 22.28 52.38 35.51
C ALA A 3 21.33 51.83 34.42
N ARG A 4 20.81 50.61 34.62
CA ARG A 4 19.73 50.03 33.81
C ARG A 4 18.38 50.51 34.33
N SER A 5 17.60 51.18 33.48
CA SER A 5 16.17 51.44 33.71
C SER A 5 15.34 50.23 33.30
N LYS A 6 14.29 49.93 34.09
CA LYS A 6 13.30 48.86 33.83
C LYS A 6 12.12 49.41 33.01
N PRO A 7 11.57 48.67 32.04
CA PRO A 7 10.36 49.09 31.33
C PRO A 7 9.10 48.77 32.14
N THR A 8 8.15 49.71 32.12
CA THR A 8 6.87 49.65 32.86
C THR A 8 5.78 48.94 32.05
N TRP A 9 5.08 48.02 32.71
CA TRP A 9 4.06 47.10 32.18
C TRP A 9 2.73 47.73 31.69
N ARG A 10 2.63 49.06 31.60
CA ARG A 10 1.36 49.75 31.33
C ARG A 10 1.05 49.97 29.84
N ARG A 11 1.98 49.71 28.91
CA ARG A 11 1.73 49.85 27.45
C ARG A 11 1.28 48.56 26.75
N ALA A 12 1.34 47.40 27.40
CA ALA A 12 0.97 46.11 26.80
C ALA A 12 -0.55 45.84 26.75
N TRP A 13 -1.36 46.54 27.57
CA TRP A 13 -2.80 46.30 27.65
C TRP A 13 -3.62 47.02 26.58
N LEU A 14 -3.16 48.16 26.06
CA LEU A 14 -3.87 48.92 25.03
C LEU A 14 -3.69 48.35 23.61
N TRP A 15 -2.72 47.47 23.38
CA TRP A 15 -2.53 46.77 22.10
C TRP A 15 -3.30 45.44 21.99
N MET A 16 -3.74 44.85 23.11
CA MET A 16 -4.53 43.61 23.08
C MET A 16 -6.02 43.85 22.88
N ALA A 17 -6.58 44.98 23.33
CA ALA A 17 -8.00 45.28 23.16
C ALA A 17 -8.38 45.66 21.71
N GLY A 18 -7.47 46.26 20.94
CA GLY A 18 -7.70 46.60 19.53
C GLY A 18 -7.66 45.40 18.57
N SER A 19 -6.96 44.33 18.95
CA SER A 19 -6.79 43.14 18.11
C SER A 19 -7.97 42.16 18.19
N ILE A 20 -8.76 42.21 19.26
CA ILE A 20 -9.92 41.32 19.42
C ILE A 20 -11.09 41.79 18.54
N ALA A 21 -11.31 43.10 18.38
CA ALA A 21 -12.40 43.63 17.54
C ALA A 21 -12.18 43.39 16.02
N VAL A 22 -10.92 43.33 15.56
CA VAL A 22 -10.59 43.05 14.15
C VAL A 22 -10.70 41.56 13.82
N VAL A 23 -10.43 40.67 14.78
CA VAL A 23 -10.54 39.21 14.59
C VAL A 23 -12.00 38.74 14.61
N THR A 24 -12.89 39.38 15.37
CA THR A 24 -14.34 39.05 15.32
C THR A 24 -15.03 39.60 14.06
N ALA A 25 -14.57 40.73 13.51
CA ALA A 25 -15.10 41.27 12.24
C ALA A 25 -14.67 40.44 11.02
N LEU A 26 -13.49 39.80 11.07
CA LEU A 26 -13.03 38.89 10.00
C LEU A 26 -13.62 37.47 10.10
N ALA A 27 -14.17 37.08 11.26
CA ALA A 27 -14.88 35.80 11.41
C ALA A 27 -16.34 35.84 10.90
N VAL A 28 -16.90 37.03 10.67
CA VAL A 28 -18.24 37.22 10.07
C VAL A 28 -18.17 37.40 8.54
N LEU A 29 -16.99 37.72 8.00
CA LEU A 29 -16.66 37.53 6.59
C LEU A 29 -16.26 36.07 6.38
N GLY A 30 -17.26 35.19 6.54
CA GLY A 30 -17.18 33.82 6.07
C GLY A 30 -16.63 33.83 4.65
N LEU A 31 -15.57 33.04 4.45
CA LEU A 31 -15.14 32.56 3.16
C LEU A 31 -16.38 31.98 2.46
N PHE A 32 -17.10 32.85 1.75
CA PHE A 32 -18.01 32.48 0.70
C PHE A 32 -17.14 31.73 -0.30
N ILE A 33 -17.13 30.39 -0.20
CA ILE A 33 -17.19 29.61 -1.43
C ILE A 33 -18.45 30.17 -2.10
N PRO A 34 -18.34 30.89 -3.23
CA PRO A 34 -19.55 31.31 -3.90
C PRO A 34 -20.30 30.01 -4.16
N SER A 35 -21.50 29.90 -3.58
CA SER A 35 -22.54 29.05 -4.14
C SER A 35 -22.87 29.67 -5.49
N SER A 36 -21.94 29.52 -6.42
CA SER A 36 -22.21 29.78 -7.80
C SER A 36 -23.28 28.75 -8.11
N LYS A 37 -24.50 29.24 -8.30
CA LYS A 37 -25.37 28.72 -9.35
C LYS A 37 -24.66 28.96 -10.69
N SER A 38 -23.42 28.45 -10.82
CA SER A 38 -22.85 28.13 -12.11
C SER A 38 -23.84 27.14 -12.66
N THR A 39 -24.49 27.52 -13.75
CA THR A 39 -25.25 26.64 -14.61
C THR A 39 -24.33 25.47 -14.90
N SER A 40 -24.43 24.45 -14.06
CA SER A 40 -23.62 23.25 -14.11
C SER A 40 -23.94 22.67 -15.46
N ALA A 41 -23.05 22.88 -16.44
CA ALA A 41 -23.10 22.21 -17.72
C ALA A 41 -23.12 20.71 -17.37
N GLN A 42 -24.32 20.13 -17.36
CA GLN A 42 -24.48 18.70 -17.17
C GLN A 42 -23.76 18.07 -18.34
N MET A 43 -22.92 17.07 -18.04
CA MET A 43 -22.30 16.23 -19.07
C MET A 43 -23.43 15.66 -19.90
N SER A 44 -23.64 16.21 -21.09
CA SER A 44 -24.67 15.75 -22.00
C SER A 44 -24.08 14.54 -22.72
N PRO A 45 -24.70 13.35 -22.64
CA PRO A 45 -24.22 12.19 -23.36
C PRO A 45 -24.07 12.52 -24.84
N GLY A 46 -22.88 12.31 -25.40
CA GLY A 46 -22.55 12.62 -26.80
C GLY A 46 -22.04 14.04 -27.07
N GLY A 47 -22.04 14.95 -26.09
CA GLY A 47 -21.35 16.23 -26.18
C GLY A 47 -19.85 16.11 -25.85
N GLU A 48 -19.04 17.07 -26.33
CA GLU A 48 -17.63 17.18 -25.93
C GLU A 48 -17.51 17.45 -24.42
N CYS A 49 -16.52 16.85 -23.76
CA CYS A 49 -16.26 17.07 -22.35
C CYS A 49 -15.88 18.55 -22.11
N PRO A 50 -16.69 19.33 -21.36
CA PRO A 50 -16.41 20.75 -21.14
C PRO A 50 -15.14 20.97 -20.31
N ARG A 51 -14.73 19.94 -19.56
CA ARG A 51 -13.56 19.94 -18.70
C ARG A 51 -12.90 18.58 -18.69
N VAL A 52 -11.57 18.56 -18.70
CA VAL A 52 -10.75 17.36 -18.55
C VAL A 52 -9.63 17.64 -17.55
N ILE A 53 -9.36 16.66 -16.69
CA ILE A 53 -8.24 16.69 -15.74
C ILE A 53 -7.18 15.73 -16.26
N ILE A 54 -5.93 16.16 -16.25
CA ILE A 54 -4.80 15.40 -16.75
C ILE A 54 -3.79 15.25 -15.61
N HIS A 55 -3.52 14.03 -15.19
CA HIS A 55 -2.42 13.78 -14.27
C HIS A 55 -1.12 13.62 -15.05
N GLN A 56 -0.15 14.48 -14.76
CA GLN A 56 1.17 14.51 -15.36
C GLN A 56 2.11 13.66 -14.49
N PHE A 57 2.42 12.44 -14.94
CA PHE A 57 3.36 11.57 -14.24
C PHE A 57 4.78 12.13 -14.34
N ASP A 58 5.48 12.14 -13.21
CA ASP A 58 6.84 12.67 -13.09
C ASP A 58 7.87 11.57 -12.77
N ASN A 59 9.13 11.84 -13.09
CA ASN A 59 10.25 10.91 -12.98
C ASN A 59 10.90 10.90 -11.61
N ALA A 60 10.64 11.94 -10.82
CA ALA A 60 11.27 12.16 -9.52
C ALA A 60 10.76 11.22 -8.41
N TRP A 61 9.66 10.50 -8.63
CA TRP A 61 8.91 9.86 -7.53
C TRP A 61 8.61 8.39 -7.79
N GLY A 62 8.35 7.66 -6.70
CA GLY A 62 8.11 6.22 -6.73
C GLY A 62 6.78 5.84 -7.40
N PHE A 63 6.73 4.64 -7.99
CA PHE A 63 5.56 4.10 -8.71
C PHE A 63 4.24 4.28 -7.93
N GLY A 64 4.19 3.77 -6.69
CA GLY A 64 2.97 3.85 -5.88
C GLY A 64 2.58 5.26 -5.46
N SER A 65 3.53 6.22 -5.46
CA SER A 65 3.24 7.62 -5.16
C SER A 65 2.47 8.27 -6.31
N GLU A 66 3.03 8.21 -7.52
CA GLU A 66 2.43 8.81 -8.73
C GLU A 66 1.10 8.13 -9.05
N PHE A 67 1.09 6.81 -9.11
CA PHE A 67 -0.13 6.06 -9.39
C PHE A 67 -1.20 6.27 -8.30
N GLY A 68 -0.80 6.43 -7.04
CA GLY A 68 -1.72 6.77 -5.95
C GLY A 68 -2.36 8.15 -6.10
N ILE A 69 -1.63 9.15 -6.62
CA ILE A 69 -2.18 10.49 -6.92
C ILE A 69 -3.19 10.40 -8.07
N PHE A 70 -2.85 9.65 -9.11
CA PHE A 70 -3.74 9.39 -10.23
C PHE A 70 -5.07 8.77 -9.78
N LEU A 71 -5.01 7.75 -8.92
CA LEU A 71 -6.19 7.09 -8.35
C LEU A 71 -7.04 8.04 -7.51
N ARG A 72 -6.43 8.92 -6.72
CA ARG A 72 -7.17 9.93 -5.93
C ARG A 72 -7.89 10.91 -6.83
N ALA A 73 -7.20 11.44 -7.85
CA ALA A 73 -7.80 12.34 -8.83
C ALA A 73 -8.99 11.66 -9.52
N ALA A 74 -8.82 10.40 -9.93
CA ALA A 74 -9.89 9.63 -10.55
C ALA A 74 -11.06 9.31 -9.59
N ALA A 75 -10.78 9.02 -8.33
CA ALA A 75 -11.81 8.78 -7.32
C ALA A 75 -12.72 10.00 -7.11
N ILE A 76 -12.17 11.22 -7.19
CA ILE A 76 -12.94 12.47 -7.09
C ILE A 76 -13.44 13.01 -8.44
N SER A 77 -13.23 12.28 -9.55
CA SER A 77 -13.63 12.71 -10.90
C SER A 77 -15.11 13.03 -11.01
N ALA A 78 -15.96 12.23 -10.36
CA ALA A 78 -17.41 12.45 -10.32
C ALA A 78 -17.77 13.76 -9.59
N ALA A 79 -17.11 14.04 -8.47
CA ALA A 79 -17.29 15.31 -7.73
C ALA A 79 -16.81 16.52 -8.55
N LEU A 80 -15.75 16.33 -9.34
CA LEU A 80 -15.21 17.35 -10.23
C LEU A 80 -15.96 17.47 -11.57
N LYS A 81 -16.89 16.54 -11.87
CA LYS A 81 -17.62 16.43 -13.14
C LYS A 81 -16.69 16.49 -14.36
N ALA A 82 -15.53 15.85 -14.25
CA ALA A 82 -14.49 15.87 -15.27
C ALA A 82 -13.80 14.51 -15.34
N PRO A 83 -13.65 13.90 -16.53
CA PRO A 83 -12.81 12.73 -16.69
C PRO A 83 -11.36 13.04 -16.34
N VAL A 84 -10.67 12.04 -15.81
CA VAL A 84 -9.25 12.11 -15.46
C VAL A 84 -8.48 11.23 -16.43
N LEU A 85 -7.48 11.83 -17.08
CA LEU A 85 -6.57 11.17 -18.02
C LEU A 85 -5.17 11.11 -17.42
N ALA A 86 -4.39 10.11 -17.83
CA ALA A 86 -2.98 10.00 -17.47
C ALA A 86 -2.11 10.46 -18.63
N ASN A 87 -1.14 11.34 -18.35
CA ASN A 87 -0.02 11.57 -19.23
C ASN A 87 1.23 10.92 -18.61
N SER A 88 1.53 9.71 -19.06
CA SER A 88 2.65 8.88 -18.60
C SER A 88 3.84 8.85 -19.56
N THR A 89 3.80 9.62 -20.64
CA THR A 89 4.79 9.57 -21.73
C THR A 89 6.22 9.85 -21.28
N LYS A 90 6.39 10.60 -20.18
CA LYS A 90 7.71 10.93 -19.63
C LYS A 90 8.11 10.04 -18.47
N TRP A 91 7.21 9.20 -17.95
CA TRP A 91 7.36 8.51 -16.67
C TRP A 91 8.53 7.53 -16.65
N ILE A 92 9.33 7.53 -15.58
CA ILE A 92 10.53 6.70 -15.46
C ILE A 92 10.25 5.20 -15.51
N TYR A 93 9.06 4.80 -15.06
CA TYR A 93 8.63 3.41 -15.09
C TYR A 93 8.15 2.99 -16.50
N GLY A 94 8.01 3.95 -17.43
CA GLY A 94 7.46 3.76 -18.77
C GLY A 94 6.00 4.17 -18.86
N ASP A 95 5.52 4.33 -20.10
CA ASP A 95 4.13 4.69 -20.34
C ASP A 95 3.16 3.63 -19.78
N LEU A 96 2.03 4.06 -19.20
CA LEU A 96 1.01 3.16 -18.66
C LEU A 96 0.48 2.17 -19.68
N HIS A 97 0.41 2.56 -20.96
CA HIS A 97 -0.06 1.70 -22.05
C HIS A 97 0.87 0.51 -22.33
N HIS A 98 2.10 0.52 -21.81
CA HIS A 98 2.98 -0.65 -21.81
C HIS A 98 2.53 -1.76 -20.85
N PHE A 99 1.70 -1.44 -19.86
CA PHE A 99 1.30 -2.35 -18.78
C PHE A 99 -0.21 -2.61 -18.76
N PHE A 100 -0.98 -1.56 -19.02
CA PHE A 100 -2.44 -1.56 -18.95
C PHE A 100 -3.04 -1.26 -20.31
N ARG A 101 -4.22 -1.82 -20.55
CA ARG A 101 -5.01 -1.53 -21.74
C ARG A 101 -5.51 -0.08 -21.66
N PRO A 102 -5.46 0.65 -22.78
CA PRO A 102 -6.12 1.95 -22.89
C PRO A 102 -7.59 1.85 -22.49
N ARG A 103 -8.15 2.96 -22.03
CA ARG A 103 -9.60 3.04 -21.82
C ARG A 103 -10.28 3.23 -23.16
N GLU A 104 -11.40 2.53 -23.35
CA GLU A 104 -12.22 2.75 -24.53
C GLU A 104 -12.82 4.16 -24.47
N LEU A 105 -12.95 4.85 -25.61
CA LEU A 105 -13.57 6.19 -25.62
C LEU A 105 -15.04 6.14 -25.12
N SER A 106 -15.69 4.99 -25.25
CA SER A 106 -17.02 4.72 -24.71
C SER A 106 -17.06 4.58 -23.18
N ASP A 107 -15.92 4.41 -22.50
CA ASP A 107 -15.84 4.38 -21.04
C ASP A 107 -16.00 5.78 -20.42
N PHE A 108 -16.04 6.85 -21.23
CA PHE A 108 -16.16 8.23 -20.76
C PHE A 108 -17.61 8.74 -20.89
N PRO A 109 -18.10 9.56 -19.93
CA PRO A 109 -19.48 10.07 -19.97
C PRO A 109 -19.74 11.14 -21.05
N CYS A 110 -18.70 11.53 -21.78
CA CYS A 110 -18.70 12.57 -22.81
C CYS A 110 -17.60 12.27 -23.84
N VAL A 111 -17.67 12.92 -25.00
CA VAL A 111 -16.65 12.80 -26.04
C VAL A 111 -15.39 13.55 -25.60
N LEU A 112 -14.25 12.86 -25.52
CA LEU A 112 -13.00 13.51 -25.18
C LEU A 112 -12.59 14.51 -26.28
N PRO A 113 -12.15 15.73 -25.90
CA PRO A 113 -11.62 16.69 -26.85
C PRO A 113 -10.42 16.15 -27.62
N GLN A 114 -10.31 16.50 -28.90
CA GLN A 114 -9.26 15.98 -29.79
C GLN A 114 -7.84 16.26 -29.28
N ASP A 115 -7.65 17.38 -28.57
CA ASP A 115 -6.35 17.79 -28.02
C ASP A 115 -5.85 16.92 -26.87
N VAL A 116 -6.71 16.09 -26.28
CA VAL A 116 -6.36 15.20 -25.16
C VAL A 116 -6.80 13.75 -25.36
N ALA A 117 -7.60 13.46 -26.40
CA ALA A 117 -8.12 12.11 -26.66
C ALA A 117 -7.00 11.06 -26.81
N TYR A 118 -5.85 11.45 -27.37
CA TYR A 118 -4.69 10.55 -27.56
C TYR A 118 -4.13 10.01 -26.23
N LEU A 119 -4.29 10.75 -25.12
CA LEU A 119 -3.86 10.29 -23.79
C LEU A 119 -4.67 9.09 -23.30
N ALA A 120 -5.95 9.00 -23.70
CA ALA A 120 -6.82 7.90 -23.31
C ALA A 120 -6.53 6.63 -24.12
N THR A 121 -6.18 6.79 -25.40
CA THR A 121 -5.96 5.68 -26.36
C THR A 121 -4.52 5.20 -26.41
N GLY A 122 -3.55 6.02 -25.95
CA GLY A 122 -2.14 5.72 -26.07
C GLY A 122 -1.58 5.93 -27.47
N GLU A 123 -2.37 6.53 -28.36
CA GLU A 123 -1.92 6.90 -29.69
C GLU A 123 -0.90 8.04 -29.62
N PRO A 124 0.02 8.14 -30.60
CA PRO A 124 0.86 9.31 -30.75
C PRO A 124 0.00 10.56 -30.84
N ARG A 125 0.49 11.64 -30.22
CA ARG A 125 -0.17 12.94 -30.31
C ARG A 125 -0.29 13.33 -31.80
N PRO A 126 -1.50 13.69 -32.29
CA PRO A 126 -1.67 14.08 -33.68
C PRO A 126 -0.87 15.34 -34.01
N GLU A 127 -0.25 15.35 -35.20
CA GLU A 127 0.46 16.53 -35.70
C GLU A 127 -0.51 17.71 -35.92
N GLY A 128 -0.05 18.94 -35.67
CA GLY A 128 -0.84 20.15 -35.90
C GLY A 128 -1.89 20.48 -34.82
N VAL A 129 -2.07 19.64 -33.81
CA VAL A 129 -2.95 19.94 -32.67
C VAL A 129 -2.29 20.99 -31.77
N LEU A 130 -2.84 22.20 -31.75
CA LEU A 130 -2.39 23.29 -30.88
C LEU A 130 -2.50 22.90 -29.41
N ASN A 131 -1.48 23.22 -28.62
CA ASN A 131 -1.57 23.17 -27.16
C ASN A 131 -2.64 24.18 -26.73
N LEU A 132 -3.79 23.69 -26.24
CA LEU A 132 -4.67 24.54 -25.46
C LEU A 132 -3.95 24.96 -24.17
N PHE A 133 -4.36 26.09 -23.62
CA PHE A 133 -3.82 26.55 -22.35
C PHE A 133 -4.27 25.60 -21.23
N HIS A 134 -3.30 24.89 -20.64
CA HIS A 134 -3.54 24.05 -19.47
C HIS A 134 -3.38 24.89 -18.21
N GLN A 135 -4.37 24.81 -17.32
CA GLN A 135 -4.31 25.48 -16.02
C GLN A 135 -3.78 24.49 -14.97
N PRO A 136 -2.71 24.80 -14.22
CA PRO A 136 -2.29 23.93 -13.13
C PRO A 136 -3.38 23.84 -12.06
N PHE A 137 -3.55 22.66 -11.47
CA PHE A 137 -4.48 22.46 -10.37
C PHE A 137 -4.16 23.40 -9.19
N ASN A 138 -5.16 23.76 -8.38
CA ASN A 138 -5.05 24.70 -7.27
C ASN A 138 -4.63 26.16 -7.63
N THR A 139 -4.54 26.53 -8.90
CA THR A 139 -4.26 27.94 -9.29
C THR A 139 -5.54 28.75 -9.48
N LYS A 140 -5.44 30.09 -9.52
CA LYS A 140 -6.61 30.95 -9.78
C LYS A 140 -7.32 30.49 -11.06
N ASN A 141 -8.62 30.24 -10.98
CA ASN A 141 -9.49 29.74 -12.08
C ASN A 141 -9.34 28.26 -12.46
N TRP A 142 -8.56 27.44 -11.74
CA TRP A 142 -8.49 25.99 -12.01
C TRP A 142 -9.88 25.32 -12.04
N GLY A 143 -10.81 25.80 -11.20
CA GLY A 143 -12.18 25.29 -11.11
C GLY A 143 -13.06 25.53 -12.35
N THR A 144 -12.68 26.44 -13.23
CA THR A 144 -13.44 26.80 -14.45
C THR A 144 -12.66 26.55 -15.74
N ALA A 145 -11.40 26.10 -15.65
CA ALA A 145 -10.57 25.83 -16.81
C ALA A 145 -11.00 24.54 -17.52
N ALA A 146 -10.95 24.55 -18.86
CA ALA A 146 -11.33 23.40 -19.70
C ALA A 146 -10.29 22.25 -19.63
N ARG A 147 -9.02 22.59 -19.37
CA ARG A 147 -7.90 21.64 -19.21
C ARG A 147 -7.19 21.95 -17.90
N VAL A 148 -7.06 20.94 -17.05
CA VAL A 148 -6.42 21.09 -15.73
C VAL A 148 -5.35 20.05 -15.52
N ASP A 149 -4.12 20.50 -15.31
CA ASP A 149 -2.99 19.61 -15.05
C ASP A 149 -2.78 19.39 -13.54
N ILE A 150 -2.69 18.13 -13.14
CA ILE A 150 -2.28 17.70 -11.79
C ILE A 150 -0.87 17.16 -11.87
N HIS A 151 0.04 17.80 -11.14
CA HIS A 151 1.40 17.35 -10.89
C HIS A 151 1.53 16.92 -9.43
N ARG A 152 2.65 16.26 -9.09
CA ARG A 152 3.03 16.06 -7.70
C ARG A 152 3.62 17.33 -7.07
N ASP A 153 2.77 18.34 -6.95
CA ASP A 153 3.04 19.59 -6.23
C ASP A 153 2.34 19.56 -4.87
N MET A 154 3.03 19.98 -3.80
CA MET A 154 2.49 19.90 -2.43
C MET A 154 1.23 20.76 -2.23
N GLY A 155 1.12 21.90 -2.91
CA GLY A 155 -0.08 22.73 -2.87
C GLY A 155 -1.26 22.06 -3.58
N GLN A 156 -0.99 21.43 -4.73
CA GLN A 156 -1.98 20.63 -5.46
C GLN A 156 -2.44 19.42 -4.64
N LEU A 157 -1.51 18.68 -4.02
CA LEU A 157 -1.83 17.55 -3.15
C LEU A 157 -2.67 17.97 -1.95
N GLY A 158 -2.35 19.07 -1.28
CA GLY A 158 -3.17 19.58 -0.17
C GLY A 158 -4.60 19.94 -0.60
N THR A 159 -4.77 20.45 -1.81
CA THR A 159 -6.10 20.74 -2.37
C THR A 159 -6.86 19.47 -2.73
N MET A 160 -6.19 18.49 -3.33
CA MET A 160 -6.78 17.19 -3.67
C MET A 160 -7.17 16.43 -2.40
N ASP A 161 -6.31 16.38 -1.41
CA ASP A 161 -6.58 15.71 -0.14
C ASP A 161 -7.76 16.37 0.61
N ARG A 162 -7.90 17.70 0.55
CA ARG A 162 -9.10 18.40 1.04
C ARG A 162 -10.37 17.97 0.30
N LEU A 163 -10.32 17.89 -1.04
CA LEU A 163 -11.49 17.46 -1.83
C LEU A 163 -11.87 16.02 -1.56
N VAL A 164 -10.88 15.12 -1.42
CA VAL A 164 -11.11 13.72 -1.01
C VAL A 164 -11.80 13.69 0.36
N ARG A 165 -11.31 14.46 1.34
CA ARG A 165 -11.91 14.56 2.67
C ARG A 165 -13.35 15.06 2.61
N GLU A 166 -13.61 16.13 1.87
CA GLU A 166 -14.95 16.72 1.74
C GLU A 166 -15.93 15.82 0.98
N ALA A 167 -15.44 15.03 0.01
CA ALA A 167 -16.29 14.20 -0.84
C ALA A 167 -16.55 12.79 -0.29
N SER A 168 -15.68 12.26 0.57
CA SER A 168 -15.65 10.81 0.83
C SER A 168 -15.23 10.38 2.25
N ILE A 169 -14.99 11.33 3.16
CA ILE A 169 -14.66 11.01 4.55
C ILE A 169 -15.79 11.44 5.47
N ASN A 170 -16.27 10.50 6.29
CA ASN A 170 -17.29 10.79 7.28
C ASN A 170 -16.69 11.56 8.47
N THR A 171 -16.87 12.88 8.45
CA THR A 171 -16.35 13.82 9.47
C THR A 171 -16.87 13.55 10.88
N THR A 172 -18.06 12.96 11.00
CA THR A 172 -18.68 12.65 12.29
C THR A 172 -18.00 11.46 12.97
N LEU A 173 -17.47 10.53 12.18
CA LEU A 173 -16.77 9.34 12.68
C LEU A 173 -15.26 9.58 12.83
N THR A 174 -14.71 10.65 12.25
CA THR A 174 -13.26 10.94 12.27
C THR A 174 -12.71 11.17 13.68
N ALA A 175 -13.54 11.60 14.63
CA ALA A 175 -13.15 11.73 16.04
C ALA A 175 -12.80 10.36 16.67
N ALA A 176 -13.58 9.32 16.37
CA ALA A 176 -13.32 7.96 16.85
C ALA A 176 -12.04 7.39 16.26
N LEU A 177 -11.79 7.63 14.96
CA LEU A 177 -10.53 7.26 14.32
C LEU A 177 -9.33 7.96 14.96
N LYS A 178 -9.45 9.27 15.24
CA LYS A 178 -8.39 10.05 15.89
C LYS A 178 -8.04 9.50 17.28
N GLU A 179 -9.05 9.14 18.07
CA GLU A 179 -8.87 8.52 19.39
C GLU A 179 -8.19 7.15 19.27
N LYS A 180 -8.69 6.31 18.35
CA LYS A 180 -8.16 4.97 18.11
C LYS A 180 -6.69 5.00 17.68
N GLU A 181 -6.31 5.93 16.82
CA GLU A 181 -4.93 6.11 16.40
C GLU A 181 -4.04 6.65 17.51
N HIS A 182 -4.57 7.50 18.40
CA HIS A 182 -3.83 7.88 19.60
C HIS A 182 -3.48 6.65 20.44
N TRP A 183 -4.43 5.73 20.62
CA TRP A 183 -4.18 4.48 21.32
C TRP A 183 -3.16 3.59 20.61
N TYR A 184 -3.20 3.47 19.28
CA TYR A 184 -2.17 2.73 18.54
C TYR A 184 -0.78 3.35 18.71
N SER A 185 -0.68 4.69 18.66
CA SER A 185 0.60 5.38 18.74
C SER A 185 1.33 5.19 20.07
N ILE A 186 0.61 4.84 21.13
CA ILE A 186 1.19 4.56 22.45
C ILE A 186 1.32 3.05 22.76
N ASP A 187 0.69 2.19 21.96
CA ASP A 187 0.79 0.73 22.10
C ASP A 187 2.07 0.20 21.46
N THR A 188 3.17 0.32 22.21
CA THR A 188 4.49 -0.19 21.80
C THR A 188 4.56 -1.72 21.73
N THR A 189 3.51 -2.43 22.15
CA THR A 189 3.49 -3.90 22.21
C THR A 189 2.77 -4.56 21.05
N ARG A 190 1.92 -3.83 20.32
CA ARG A 190 1.20 -4.36 19.16
C ARG A 190 1.97 -4.13 17.87
N MET A 191 2.36 -5.24 17.24
CA MET A 191 3.09 -5.25 15.97
C MET A 191 2.20 -5.14 14.73
N THR A 192 0.87 -5.34 14.86
CA THR A 192 -0.08 -5.20 13.74
C THR A 192 -1.40 -4.58 14.16
N LEU A 193 -2.08 -3.92 13.22
CA LEU A 193 -3.47 -3.54 13.42
C LEU A 193 -4.35 -4.78 13.61
N PRO A 194 -5.45 -4.71 14.38
CA PRO A 194 -6.46 -5.77 14.45
C PRO A 194 -7.12 -6.11 13.09
N TYR A 195 -7.86 -7.22 13.04
CA TYR A 195 -8.45 -7.71 11.79
C TYR A 195 -9.55 -6.77 11.28
N GLY A 196 -9.58 -6.54 9.96
CA GLY A 196 -10.49 -5.57 9.35
C GLY A 196 -10.16 -4.11 9.65
N GLU A 197 -9.06 -3.84 10.38
CA GLU A 197 -8.67 -2.47 10.77
C GLU A 197 -7.59 -1.88 9.85
N SER A 198 -7.20 -2.60 8.80
CA SER A 198 -6.33 -2.05 7.75
C SER A 198 -7.03 -1.02 6.89
N VAL A 199 -8.36 -1.03 6.83
CA VAL A 199 -9.18 0.08 6.34
C VAL A 199 -10.23 0.35 7.41
N GLN A 200 -10.33 1.57 7.88
CA GLN A 200 -11.24 1.93 8.97
C GLN A 200 -12.61 2.30 8.41
N PRO A 201 -13.73 2.03 9.12
CA PRO A 201 -15.08 2.33 8.65
C PRO A 201 -15.26 3.78 8.16
N GLU A 202 -14.61 4.73 8.83
CA GLU A 202 -14.55 6.16 8.50
C GLU A 202 -14.08 6.44 7.07
N LEU A 203 -13.29 5.53 6.53
CA LEU A 203 -12.56 5.66 5.27
C LEU A 203 -13.11 4.74 4.17
N TYR A 204 -14.14 3.94 4.46
CA TYR A 204 -14.69 2.96 3.50
C TYR A 204 -15.14 3.62 2.20
N GLU A 205 -15.84 4.74 2.24
CA GLU A 205 -16.30 5.42 1.03
C GLU A 205 -15.11 5.87 0.16
N SER A 206 -14.14 6.58 0.74
CA SER A 206 -12.92 6.98 0.03
C SER A 206 -12.13 5.80 -0.54
N PHE A 207 -12.05 4.69 0.20
CA PHE A 207 -11.39 3.48 -0.23
C PHE A 207 -12.13 2.83 -1.40
N LEU A 208 -13.46 2.70 -1.31
CA LEU A 208 -14.31 2.15 -2.37
C LEU A 208 -14.19 2.94 -3.67
N GLN A 209 -14.17 4.27 -3.60
CA GLN A 209 -13.99 5.12 -4.77
C GLN A 209 -12.64 4.88 -5.44
N GLN A 210 -11.55 4.71 -4.66
CA GLN A 210 -10.23 4.38 -5.21
C GLN A 210 -10.15 2.95 -5.78
N VAL A 211 -10.82 1.98 -5.16
CA VAL A 211 -10.93 0.60 -5.71
C VAL A 211 -11.69 0.62 -7.04
N GLN A 212 -12.81 1.34 -7.13
CA GLN A 212 -13.57 1.47 -8.37
C GLN A 212 -12.77 2.18 -9.47
N ALA A 213 -12.05 3.24 -9.11
CA ALA A 213 -11.14 3.93 -10.01
C ALA A 213 -10.03 2.97 -10.52
N LEU A 214 -9.44 2.18 -9.62
CA LEU A 214 -8.44 1.18 -9.97
C LEU A 214 -9.01 0.14 -10.93
N ASP A 215 -10.19 -0.42 -10.70
CA ASP A 215 -10.77 -1.48 -11.55
C ASP A 215 -11.00 -1.03 -13.00
N GLN A 216 -11.20 0.27 -13.23
CA GLN A 216 -11.31 0.83 -14.58
C GLN A 216 -9.96 0.93 -15.31
N MET A 217 -8.85 1.07 -14.56
CA MET A 217 -7.54 1.42 -15.11
C MET A 217 -6.52 0.27 -15.03
N TRP A 218 -6.62 -0.58 -14.01
CA TRP A 218 -5.72 -1.70 -13.75
C TRP A 218 -6.16 -2.94 -14.56
N ARG A 219 -6.25 -2.75 -15.88
CA ARG A 219 -6.62 -3.79 -16.85
C ARG A 219 -5.35 -4.21 -17.59
N PRO A 220 -4.68 -5.31 -17.22
CA PRO A 220 -3.41 -5.69 -17.84
C PRO A 220 -3.52 -5.85 -19.37
N THR A 221 -2.46 -5.50 -20.09
CA THR A 221 -2.28 -5.91 -21.49
C THR A 221 -2.12 -7.44 -21.58
N PRO A 222 -2.29 -8.06 -22.76
CA PRO A 222 -2.07 -9.51 -22.90
C PRO A 222 -0.67 -9.97 -22.45
N ILE A 223 0.36 -9.17 -22.75
CA ILE A 223 1.74 -9.45 -22.33
C ILE A 223 1.86 -9.41 -20.79
N MET A 224 1.31 -8.36 -20.18
CA MET A 224 1.32 -8.19 -18.73
C MET A 224 0.52 -9.29 -18.03
N GLN A 225 -0.64 -9.68 -18.58
CA GLN A 225 -1.45 -10.79 -18.07
C GLN A 225 -0.69 -12.11 -18.12
N ALA A 226 0.01 -12.41 -19.22
CA ALA A 226 0.82 -13.63 -19.32
C ALA A 226 1.93 -13.68 -18.25
N GLN A 227 2.56 -12.53 -17.93
CA GLN A 227 3.55 -12.45 -16.85
C GLN A 227 2.93 -12.63 -15.46
N ILE A 228 1.75 -12.05 -15.22
CA ILE A 228 0.96 -12.27 -14.00
C ILE A 228 0.68 -13.78 -13.83
N ASP A 229 0.21 -14.44 -14.88
CA ASP A 229 -0.13 -15.86 -14.84
C ASP A 229 1.10 -16.75 -14.61
N ARG A 230 2.25 -16.42 -15.21
CA ARG A 230 3.52 -17.11 -14.96
C ARG A 230 4.00 -16.95 -13.52
N LEU A 231 3.98 -15.72 -12.98
CA LEU A 231 4.34 -15.47 -11.59
C LEU A 231 3.42 -16.23 -10.64
N ALA A 232 2.11 -16.15 -10.86
CA ALA A 232 1.09 -16.88 -10.11
C ALA A 232 1.37 -18.39 -10.07
N ARG A 233 1.70 -19.01 -11.22
CA ARG A 233 2.09 -20.43 -11.27
C ARG A 233 3.37 -20.72 -10.49
N ARG A 234 4.41 -19.88 -10.64
CA ARG A 234 5.70 -20.07 -9.94
C ARG A 234 5.57 -20.16 -8.43
N ILE A 235 4.65 -19.41 -7.83
CA ILE A 235 4.44 -19.38 -6.38
C ILE A 235 3.25 -20.23 -5.91
N GLU A 236 2.77 -21.15 -6.76
CA GLU A 236 1.65 -22.05 -6.46
C GLU A 236 0.31 -21.32 -6.14
N LEU A 237 0.08 -20.16 -6.76
CA LEU A 237 -1.17 -19.38 -6.70
C LEU A 237 -1.88 -19.27 -8.07
N PRO A 238 -2.24 -20.37 -8.78
CA PRO A 238 -2.87 -20.25 -10.09
C PRO A 238 -4.21 -19.48 -10.04
N PRO A 239 -4.58 -18.72 -11.08
CA PRO A 239 -5.80 -17.89 -11.11
C PRO A 239 -7.09 -18.66 -10.86
N ASP A 240 -7.18 -19.91 -11.31
CA ASP A 240 -8.38 -20.74 -11.13
C ASP A 240 -8.42 -21.46 -9.76
N SER A 241 -7.35 -21.36 -8.95
CA SER A 241 -7.16 -22.18 -7.74
C SER A 241 -7.90 -21.70 -6.49
N TYR A 242 -8.58 -20.55 -6.55
CA TYR A 242 -9.51 -20.17 -5.46
C TYR A 242 -10.60 -21.24 -5.26
N GLN A 243 -10.87 -22.03 -6.30
CA GLN A 243 -11.68 -23.23 -6.21
C GLN A 243 -10.79 -24.48 -6.28
N LYS A 244 -10.72 -25.23 -5.17
CA LYS A 244 -10.48 -26.70 -5.10
C LYS A 244 -9.07 -27.30 -4.95
N SER A 245 -7.95 -26.60 -4.76
CA SER A 245 -6.71 -27.35 -4.43
C SER A 245 -6.64 -27.72 -2.94
N THR A 246 -7.41 -28.73 -2.54
CA THR A 246 -7.16 -29.50 -1.31
C THR A 246 -5.76 -30.11 -1.43
N GLY A 247 -4.73 -29.39 -0.97
CA GLY A 247 -3.34 -29.82 -1.07
C GLY A 247 -2.32 -28.74 -1.41
N ARG A 248 -2.71 -27.51 -1.79
CA ARG A 248 -1.71 -26.43 -1.90
C ARG A 248 -1.28 -25.95 -0.52
N ARG A 249 0.00 -25.58 -0.38
CA ARG A 249 0.48 -24.89 0.82
C ARG A 249 -0.08 -23.46 0.87
N PRO A 250 -0.31 -22.88 2.06
CA PRO A 250 -0.62 -21.46 2.18
C PRO A 250 0.55 -20.59 1.72
N VAL A 251 0.24 -19.44 1.16
CA VAL A 251 1.21 -18.44 0.70
C VAL A 251 0.96 -17.11 1.42
N VAL A 252 1.96 -16.67 2.19
CA VAL A 252 1.96 -15.40 2.91
C VAL A 252 2.97 -14.46 2.25
N ILE A 253 2.56 -13.24 1.97
CA ILE A 253 3.40 -12.22 1.37
C ILE A 253 3.84 -11.21 2.43
N LEU A 254 5.13 -10.88 2.46
CA LEU A 254 5.70 -9.77 3.23
C LEU A 254 6.20 -8.68 2.29
N GLN A 255 5.52 -7.54 2.27
CA GLN A 255 5.99 -6.34 1.60
C GLN A 255 6.81 -5.50 2.59
N ILE A 256 8.13 -5.55 2.45
CA ILE A 256 9.06 -4.82 3.31
C ILE A 256 9.65 -3.69 2.48
N ARG A 257 9.45 -2.45 2.92
CA ARG A 257 10.10 -1.27 2.34
C ARG A 257 10.91 -0.58 3.42
N LEU A 258 12.23 -0.74 3.34
CA LEU A 258 13.18 0.00 4.15
C LEU A 258 13.69 1.19 3.30
N GLY A 259 14.49 0.96 2.27
CA GLY A 259 14.86 1.94 1.22
C GLY A 259 15.23 3.38 1.66
N ASP A 260 14.99 4.32 0.76
CA ASP A 260 15.08 5.78 0.94
C ASP A 260 14.06 6.35 1.94
N LYS A 261 12.99 5.60 2.23
CA LYS A 261 11.97 5.96 3.22
C LYS A 261 12.54 6.23 4.62
N TRP A 262 13.79 5.81 4.89
CA TRP A 262 14.54 6.20 6.09
C TRP A 262 14.70 7.72 6.23
N SER A 263 15.05 8.43 5.16
CA SER A 263 15.18 9.90 5.21
C SER A 263 13.85 10.59 5.41
N GLU A 264 12.74 9.86 5.22
CA GLU A 264 11.37 10.31 5.51
C GLU A 264 10.96 9.97 6.95
N GLN A 265 11.88 9.79 7.91
CA GLN A 265 11.54 9.44 9.30
C GLN A 265 10.58 10.47 9.94
N THR A 266 10.64 11.73 9.53
CA THR A 266 9.66 12.75 9.92
C THR A 266 8.26 12.46 9.39
N ASP A 267 8.15 11.91 8.18
CA ASP A 267 6.88 11.55 7.55
C ASP A 267 6.33 10.25 8.14
N VAL A 268 7.22 9.33 8.54
CA VAL A 268 6.90 8.12 9.32
C VAL A 268 6.24 8.52 10.65
N LEU A 269 6.84 9.46 11.39
CA LEU A 269 6.23 10.00 12.62
C LEU A 269 4.93 10.78 12.32
N GLY A 270 4.91 11.57 11.25
CA GLY A 270 3.73 12.32 10.81
C GLY A 270 2.55 11.44 10.38
N ALA A 271 2.83 10.23 9.87
CA ALA A 271 1.83 9.22 9.54
C ALA A 271 1.30 8.49 10.77
N GLY A 272 1.97 8.62 11.93
CA GLY A 272 1.55 8.01 13.20
C GLY A 272 2.01 6.56 13.39
N THR A 273 3.02 6.08 12.64
CA THR A 273 3.56 4.74 12.87
C THR A 273 4.53 4.73 14.06
N HIS A 274 4.40 3.70 14.89
CA HIS A 274 5.24 3.41 16.05
C HIS A 274 6.35 2.39 15.74
N MET A 275 6.39 1.85 14.51
CA MET A 275 7.39 0.87 14.14
C MET A 275 8.77 1.50 14.00
N LYS A 276 9.78 0.78 14.50
CA LYS A 276 11.16 1.09 14.14
C LYS A 276 11.38 0.68 12.69
N TYR A 277 12.15 1.50 12.00
CA TYR A 277 12.35 1.37 10.56
C TYR A 277 12.93 0.00 10.17
N ASP A 278 13.78 -0.60 10.98
CA ASP A 278 14.44 -1.89 10.75
C ASP A 278 13.85 -3.05 11.58
N ASP A 279 12.60 -2.90 12.03
CA ASP A 279 11.90 -3.90 12.84
C ASP A 279 11.40 -5.09 12.01
N LEU A 280 12.34 -5.87 11.48
CA LEU A 280 12.04 -7.10 10.71
C LEU A 280 11.34 -8.16 11.57
N GLU A 281 11.49 -8.08 12.90
CA GLU A 281 10.79 -8.95 13.85
C GLU A 281 9.29 -8.64 13.83
N ALA A 282 8.88 -7.37 13.81
CA ALA A 282 7.48 -6.99 13.65
C ALA A 282 6.86 -7.52 12.34
N TYR A 283 7.56 -7.43 11.21
CA TYR A 283 7.09 -8.00 9.93
C TYR A 283 6.96 -9.53 10.01
N TYR A 284 7.95 -10.22 10.56
CA TYR A 284 7.95 -11.67 10.67
C TYR A 284 6.81 -12.17 11.58
N GLU A 285 6.63 -11.56 12.76
CA GLU A 285 5.54 -11.90 13.67
C GLU A 285 4.17 -11.57 13.07
N ALA A 286 4.07 -10.49 12.28
CA ALA A 286 2.86 -10.18 11.52
C ALA A 286 2.52 -11.28 10.49
N ALA A 287 3.52 -11.84 9.79
CA ALA A 287 3.34 -12.98 8.90
C ALA A 287 2.88 -14.24 9.65
N ARG A 288 3.48 -14.55 10.80
CA ARG A 288 3.06 -15.69 11.64
C ARG A 288 1.62 -15.56 12.11
N LEU A 289 1.25 -14.36 12.57
CA LEU A 289 -0.12 -14.08 12.98
C LEU A 289 -1.09 -14.20 11.80
N ALA A 290 -0.70 -13.73 10.61
CA ALA A 290 -1.50 -13.87 9.41
C ALA A 290 -1.70 -15.34 9.02
N LEU A 291 -0.63 -16.16 9.03
CA LEU A 291 -0.69 -17.60 8.79
C LEU A 291 -1.62 -18.30 9.79
N THR A 292 -1.47 -18.01 11.07
CA THR A 292 -2.25 -18.61 12.16
C THR A 292 -3.75 -18.41 11.96
N ARG A 293 -4.15 -17.23 11.45
CA ARG A 293 -5.55 -16.90 11.17
C ARG A 293 -6.14 -17.63 9.96
N LEU A 294 -5.30 -18.14 9.05
CA LEU A 294 -5.78 -19.00 7.96
C LEU A 294 -6.33 -20.33 8.51
N TYR A 295 -5.91 -20.74 9.70
CA TYR A 295 -6.33 -21.97 10.35
C TYR A 295 -7.37 -21.77 11.45
N ASP A 296 -7.33 -20.63 12.15
CA ASP A 296 -8.28 -20.30 13.22
C ASP A 296 -8.73 -18.83 13.16
N SER A 297 -10.01 -18.65 12.80
CA SER A 297 -10.64 -17.33 12.69
C SER A 297 -10.89 -16.67 14.05
N ASN A 298 -10.89 -17.42 15.16
CA ASN A 298 -11.20 -16.93 16.51
C ASN A 298 -9.99 -16.31 17.22
N ILE A 299 -8.78 -16.42 16.64
CA ILE A 299 -7.55 -15.87 17.22
C ILE A 299 -7.51 -14.33 17.18
N THR A 300 -8.50 -13.69 16.54
CA THR A 300 -8.67 -12.25 16.66
C THR A 300 -9.70 -11.93 17.74
N PRO A 301 -9.34 -11.19 18.82
CA PRO A 301 -10.34 -10.56 19.68
C PRO A 301 -11.29 -9.74 18.80
N SER A 302 -12.59 -9.77 19.11
CA SER A 302 -13.58 -8.94 18.44
C SER A 302 -13.08 -7.49 18.34
N PRO A 303 -13.32 -6.76 17.23
CA PRO A 303 -12.97 -5.34 17.10
C PRO A 303 -13.50 -4.48 18.26
N ARG A 304 -14.54 -4.95 18.96
CA ARG A 304 -15.15 -4.28 20.12
C ARG A 304 -14.42 -4.51 21.44
N THR A 305 -13.46 -5.43 21.51
CA THR A 305 -12.70 -5.74 22.72
C THR A 305 -11.29 -5.17 22.62
N PHE A 306 -11.17 -3.88 22.32
CA PHE A 306 -10.00 -3.14 22.78
C PHE A 306 -10.08 -3.14 24.31
N PRO A 307 -9.13 -3.75 25.05
CA PRO A 307 -9.02 -3.44 26.45
C PRO A 307 -8.67 -1.96 26.52
N MET A 308 -9.66 -1.12 26.83
CA MET A 308 -9.34 0.23 27.31
C MET A 308 -8.38 0.03 28.47
N PRO A 309 -7.24 0.75 28.52
CA PRO A 309 -6.42 0.71 29.72
C PRO A 309 -7.34 1.01 30.91
N PRO A 310 -7.21 0.25 32.02
CA PRO A 310 -8.02 0.52 33.19
C PRO A 310 -7.90 2.01 33.49
N ARG A 311 -9.05 2.70 33.56
CA ARG A 311 -9.13 4.13 33.93
C ARG A 311 -8.13 4.33 35.05
N GLN A 312 -7.05 5.08 34.81
CA GLN A 312 -6.01 5.30 35.80
C GLN A 312 -6.70 5.85 37.04
N SER A 313 -6.92 4.98 38.03
CA SER A 313 -7.37 5.40 39.35
C SER A 313 -6.23 6.23 39.90
N LYS A 314 -6.47 7.53 40.04
CA LYS A 314 -5.51 8.46 40.65
C LYS A 314 -5.04 7.87 41.97
N GLY A 315 -3.78 7.44 42.03
CA GLY A 315 -3.10 7.12 43.28
C GLY A 315 -2.89 5.64 43.55
N THR A 316 -1.99 5.00 42.80
CA THR A 316 -1.10 3.98 43.37
C THR A 316 0.22 4.00 42.62
N ARG A 317 1.31 4.10 43.38
CA ARG A 317 2.70 4.23 42.94
C ARG A 317 3.11 2.96 42.16
N GLU A 318 3.37 3.11 40.87
CA GLU A 318 3.77 2.01 39.97
C GLU A 318 5.11 1.40 40.39
N THR A 319 5.09 0.10 40.70
CA THR A 319 6.27 -0.76 40.59
C THR A 319 6.55 -0.99 39.12
N ARG A 320 7.82 -0.80 38.74
CA ARG A 320 8.37 -0.96 37.40
C ARG A 320 8.19 -2.41 36.91
N THR A 321 7.04 -2.72 36.31
CA THR A 321 6.82 -3.99 35.62
C THR A 321 7.64 -4.01 34.34
N SER A 322 8.52 -5.00 34.22
CA SER A 322 9.20 -5.33 32.98
C SER A 322 8.20 -5.53 31.85
N HIS A 323 8.58 -5.10 30.64
CA HIS A 323 7.84 -5.36 29.40
C HIS A 323 7.47 -6.84 29.30
N ARG A 324 6.21 -7.17 29.60
CA ARG A 324 5.65 -8.49 29.34
C ARG A 324 5.53 -8.60 27.82
N ALA A 325 6.50 -9.27 27.20
CA ALA A 325 6.32 -9.82 25.87
C ALA A 325 5.01 -10.61 25.83
N TYR A 326 4.25 -10.52 24.74
CA TYR A 326 3.06 -11.36 24.55
C TYR A 326 3.43 -12.82 24.87
N PRO A 327 2.62 -13.56 25.66
CA PRO A 327 2.95 -14.93 25.99
C PRO A 327 3.00 -15.79 24.70
N PRO A 328 3.68 -16.95 24.73
CA PRO A 328 3.94 -17.86 23.60
C PRO A 328 2.69 -18.59 23.04
N ILE A 329 1.52 -17.94 23.15
CA ILE A 329 0.20 -18.45 22.81
C ILE A 329 0.11 -18.74 21.30
N ILE A 330 0.76 -17.96 20.44
CA ILE A 330 0.63 -18.07 18.98
C ILE A 330 1.25 -19.38 18.44
N SER A 331 2.43 -19.79 18.90
CA SER A 331 3.08 -21.04 18.42
C SER A 331 2.24 -22.27 18.75
N ARG A 332 1.80 -22.38 20.00
CA ARG A 332 0.99 -23.52 20.46
C ARG A 332 -0.40 -23.51 19.82
N GLN A 333 -1.04 -22.35 19.68
CA GLN A 333 -2.33 -22.24 18.99
C GLN A 333 -2.22 -22.56 17.50
N LEU A 334 -1.13 -22.18 16.84
CA LEU A 334 -0.87 -22.51 15.44
C LEU A 334 -0.71 -24.02 15.26
N GLU A 335 0.12 -24.67 16.09
CA GLU A 335 0.29 -26.13 16.08
C GLU A 335 -1.03 -26.85 16.40
N GLU A 336 -1.77 -26.40 17.41
CA GLU A 336 -3.08 -26.94 17.77
C GLU A 336 -4.12 -26.72 16.65
N ALA A 337 -4.10 -25.59 15.94
CA ALA A 337 -5.02 -25.29 14.83
C ALA A 337 -4.70 -26.13 13.59
N ILE A 338 -3.41 -26.29 13.25
CA ILE A 338 -2.93 -27.20 12.20
C ILE A 338 -3.35 -28.65 12.53
N THR A 339 -3.22 -29.05 13.79
CA THR A 339 -3.57 -30.39 14.27
C THR A 339 -5.08 -30.62 14.30
N LYS A 340 -5.88 -29.67 14.79
CA LYS A 340 -7.36 -29.74 14.83
C LYS A 340 -7.98 -29.84 13.43
N ARG A 341 -7.42 -29.15 12.42
CA ARG A 341 -7.88 -29.28 11.02
C ARG A 341 -7.65 -30.70 10.49
N ALA A 342 -6.62 -31.37 10.98
CA ALA A 342 -6.31 -32.74 10.61
C ALA A 342 -7.28 -33.77 11.24
N ASN A 343 -8.04 -33.42 12.28
CA ASN A 343 -8.93 -34.38 12.96
C ASN A 343 -10.27 -34.62 12.23
N GLY A 344 -10.51 -34.00 11.07
CA GLY A 344 -11.71 -34.20 10.24
C GLY A 344 -11.47 -34.86 8.87
N GLN A 345 -10.22 -35.09 8.49
CA GLN A 345 -9.81 -35.77 7.25
C GLN A 345 -8.55 -36.60 7.54
N PRO A 346 -8.27 -37.72 6.85
CA PRO A 346 -7.02 -38.45 7.05
C PRO A 346 -5.84 -37.47 6.93
N VAL A 347 -5.11 -37.33 8.04
CA VAL A 347 -3.91 -36.52 8.15
C VAL A 347 -2.94 -37.02 7.07
N PRO A 348 -2.55 -36.21 6.07
CA PRO A 348 -1.46 -36.59 5.18
C PRO A 348 -0.26 -36.94 6.03
N LYS A 349 0.51 -37.96 5.63
CA LYS A 349 1.73 -38.32 6.37
C LYS A 349 2.58 -37.05 6.57
N ALA A 350 3.24 -36.91 7.71
CA ALA A 350 4.03 -35.71 8.02
C ALA A 350 5.03 -35.36 6.90
N GLU A 351 5.58 -36.38 6.24
CA GLU A 351 6.48 -36.31 5.09
C GLU A 351 5.86 -35.68 3.82
N GLU A 352 4.53 -35.61 3.71
CA GLU A 352 3.81 -35.06 2.55
C GLU A 352 3.37 -33.60 2.74
N ARG A 353 3.50 -33.05 3.96
CA ARG A 353 3.03 -31.70 4.27
C ARG A 353 4.08 -30.66 3.86
N LYS A 354 3.88 -30.06 2.68
CA LYS A 354 4.62 -28.85 2.28
C LYS A 354 4.43 -27.74 3.33
N ARG A 355 5.51 -27.12 3.78
CA ARG A 355 5.45 -25.96 4.68
C ARG A 355 4.79 -24.78 3.99
N PRO A 356 4.13 -23.87 4.73
CA PRO A 356 3.65 -22.61 4.17
C PRO A 356 4.78 -21.83 3.50
N LEU A 357 4.48 -21.18 2.36
CA LEU A 357 5.42 -20.34 1.64
C LEU A 357 5.37 -18.91 2.18
N LEU A 358 6.52 -18.35 2.55
CA LEU A 358 6.67 -16.94 2.89
C LEU A 358 7.42 -16.22 1.77
N VAL A 359 6.72 -15.40 0.99
CA VAL A 359 7.31 -14.63 -0.11
C VAL A 359 7.64 -13.23 0.35
N ILE A 360 8.91 -12.85 0.23
CA ILE A 360 9.41 -11.52 0.61
C ILE A 360 9.48 -10.63 -0.65
N MET A 361 8.67 -9.58 -0.65
CA MET A 361 8.68 -8.49 -1.62
C MET A 361 9.49 -7.33 -1.04
N SER A 362 10.77 -7.29 -1.39
CA SER A 362 11.76 -6.34 -0.87
C SER A 362 12.85 -6.10 -1.93
N ALA A 363 13.31 -4.86 -2.04
CA ALA A 363 14.44 -4.48 -2.89
C ALA A 363 15.76 -4.46 -2.09
N GLU A 364 15.69 -4.70 -0.78
CA GLU A 364 16.79 -4.50 0.14
C GLU A 364 17.60 -5.79 0.33
N ALA A 365 18.93 -5.65 0.20
CA ALA A 365 19.84 -6.74 0.45
C ALA A 365 19.69 -7.26 1.89
N ASN A 366 19.91 -8.57 2.07
CA ASN A 366 19.92 -9.26 3.36
C ASN A 366 18.57 -9.33 4.12
N VAL A 367 17.49 -8.70 3.65
CA VAL A 367 16.16 -8.85 4.28
C VAL A 367 15.72 -10.32 4.25
N LEU A 368 15.93 -11.01 3.12
CA LEU A 368 15.64 -12.44 2.99
C LEU A 368 16.34 -13.27 4.07
N GLN A 369 17.65 -13.11 4.19
CA GLN A 369 18.45 -13.88 5.16
C GLN A 369 18.00 -13.60 6.59
N LYS A 370 17.76 -12.34 6.95
CA LYS A 370 17.33 -11.98 8.31
C LYS A 370 15.95 -12.55 8.66
N ILE A 371 15.00 -12.51 7.74
CA ILE A 371 13.67 -13.11 7.96
C ILE A 371 13.79 -14.64 8.09
N HIS A 372 14.64 -15.27 7.27
CA HIS A 372 14.93 -16.70 7.42
C HIS A 372 15.57 -17.03 8.77
N ASP A 373 16.54 -16.24 9.24
CA ASP A 373 17.18 -16.43 10.55
C ASP A 373 16.18 -16.28 11.70
N LEU A 374 15.25 -15.32 11.60
CA LEU A 374 14.14 -15.17 12.53
C LEU A 374 13.23 -16.40 12.53
N ASP A 375 12.96 -16.97 11.35
CA ASP A 375 12.11 -18.15 11.20
C ASP A 375 12.72 -19.42 11.84
N VAL A 376 14.01 -19.65 11.58
CA VAL A 376 14.76 -20.76 12.20
C VAL A 376 14.84 -20.58 13.72
N LYS A 377 15.17 -19.37 14.19
CA LYS A 377 15.27 -19.04 15.62
C LYS A 377 13.94 -19.25 16.34
N ALA A 378 12.82 -18.84 15.73
CA ALA A 378 11.50 -19.02 16.32
C ALA A 378 11.19 -20.49 16.55
N THR A 379 11.55 -21.38 15.62
CA THR A 379 11.27 -22.83 15.72
C THR A 379 12.13 -23.53 16.75
N GLY A 380 13.42 -23.17 16.84
CA GLY A 380 14.34 -23.75 17.82
C GLY A 380 13.95 -23.49 19.28
N MET A 381 13.24 -22.39 19.56
CA MET A 381 12.71 -22.10 20.89
C MET A 381 11.57 -23.02 21.33
N TYR A 382 10.90 -23.72 20.41
CA TYR A 382 9.73 -24.56 20.71
C TYR A 382 9.97 -26.06 20.53
N GLY A 383 11.22 -26.50 20.32
CA GLY A 383 11.55 -27.92 20.18
C GLY A 383 11.04 -28.58 18.89
N GLY A 384 10.67 -27.78 17.89
CA GLY A 384 10.30 -28.26 16.56
C GLY A 384 11.51 -28.73 15.75
N GLU A 385 11.26 -29.51 14.70
CA GLU A 385 12.30 -29.94 13.75
C GLU A 385 13.08 -28.75 13.19
N ALA A 386 14.38 -28.97 12.93
CA ALA A 386 15.28 -27.96 12.39
C ALA A 386 14.80 -27.53 10.99
N GLY A 387 14.04 -26.43 10.90
CA GLY A 387 13.49 -26.01 9.61
C GLY A 387 12.92 -24.60 9.54
N GLY A 388 12.34 -24.03 10.59
CA GLY A 388 11.51 -22.83 10.45
C GLY A 388 10.03 -23.16 10.22
N VAL A 389 9.15 -22.18 10.42
CA VAL A 389 7.70 -22.30 10.17
C VAL A 389 7.40 -22.23 8.67
N PHE A 390 8.23 -21.51 7.91
CA PHE A 390 7.98 -21.20 6.51
C PHE A 390 9.07 -21.76 5.58
N ASP A 391 8.69 -22.06 4.35
CA ASP A 391 9.63 -22.00 3.23
C ASP A 391 9.79 -20.53 2.85
N VAL A 392 10.90 -19.89 3.25
CA VAL A 392 11.13 -18.46 2.99
C VAL A 392 11.78 -18.27 1.62
N VAL A 393 11.15 -17.46 0.78
CA VAL A 393 11.63 -17.12 -0.56
C VAL A 393 11.61 -15.61 -0.76
N GLN A 394 12.58 -15.08 -1.51
CA GLN A 394 12.41 -13.75 -2.10
C GLN A 394 11.52 -13.89 -3.33
N SER A 395 10.71 -12.87 -3.59
CA SER A 395 9.85 -12.78 -4.77
C SER A 395 10.58 -13.33 -6.00
N PRO A 396 10.11 -14.45 -6.58
CA PRO A 396 10.86 -15.12 -7.62
C PRO A 396 10.86 -14.28 -8.89
N SER A 397 12.07 -14.03 -9.34
CA SER A 397 12.49 -13.75 -10.71
C SER A 397 12.01 -12.45 -11.36
N TYR A 398 12.99 -11.77 -11.92
CA TYR A 398 12.80 -10.92 -13.07
C TYR A 398 12.79 -11.79 -14.33
N GLU A 399 11.85 -11.55 -15.24
CA GLU A 399 11.85 -12.15 -16.59
C GLU A 399 12.72 -11.29 -17.51
N PHE A 400 13.99 -11.17 -17.16
CA PHE A 400 14.94 -10.42 -17.95
C PHE A 400 15.38 -11.23 -19.17
N THR A 401 15.53 -10.53 -20.29
CA THR A 401 16.42 -10.98 -21.36
C THR A 401 17.86 -11.09 -20.85
N ALA A 402 18.72 -11.82 -21.56
CA ALA A 402 20.13 -11.95 -21.18
C ALA A 402 20.84 -10.57 -21.07
N ASP A 403 20.47 -9.62 -21.92
CA ASP A 403 21.01 -8.26 -21.91
C ASP A 403 20.51 -7.47 -20.69
N GLU A 404 19.20 -7.54 -20.39
CA GLU A 404 18.62 -6.92 -19.20
C GLU A 404 19.18 -7.52 -17.90
N GLU A 405 19.42 -8.83 -17.85
CA GLU A 405 20.03 -9.50 -16.68
C GLU A 405 21.48 -9.03 -16.49
N THR A 406 22.24 -8.95 -17.58
CA THR A 406 23.63 -8.46 -17.56
C THR A 406 23.67 -7.02 -17.08
N GLU A 407 22.79 -6.16 -17.60
CA GLU A 407 22.67 -4.77 -17.17
C GLU A 407 22.23 -4.66 -15.71
N PHE A 408 21.25 -5.45 -15.31
CA PHE A 408 20.75 -5.50 -13.94
C PHE A 408 21.88 -5.84 -12.96
N ILE A 409 22.64 -6.90 -13.23
CA ILE A 409 23.78 -7.31 -12.41
C ILE A 409 24.84 -6.19 -12.36
N LYS A 410 25.08 -5.49 -13.47
CA LYS A 410 26.02 -4.37 -13.53
C LYS A 410 25.59 -3.19 -12.65
N ILE A 411 24.30 -2.83 -12.63
CA ILE A 411 23.80 -1.64 -11.93
C ILE A 411 23.47 -1.92 -10.46
N PHE A 412 22.79 -3.04 -10.20
CA PHE A 412 22.20 -3.38 -8.90
C PHE A 412 23.04 -4.42 -8.14
N GLY A 413 24.01 -5.05 -8.83
CA GLY A 413 24.81 -6.16 -8.31
C GLY A 413 24.11 -7.50 -8.47
N LYS A 414 24.86 -8.59 -8.27
CA LYS A 414 24.25 -9.92 -8.14
C LYS A 414 23.35 -9.95 -6.91
N ILE A 415 22.11 -10.39 -7.09
CA ILE A 415 21.26 -10.75 -5.95
C ILE A 415 21.69 -12.15 -5.52
N ASN A 416 22.17 -12.30 -4.28
CA ASN A 416 22.49 -13.61 -3.69
C ASN A 416 21.23 -14.43 -3.35
N ALA A 417 20.11 -14.18 -4.04
CA ALA A 417 18.93 -14.98 -3.86
C ALA A 417 19.25 -16.38 -4.39
N LYS A 418 18.92 -17.41 -3.62
CA LYS A 418 18.72 -18.74 -4.20
C LYS A 418 17.64 -18.56 -5.26
N VAL A 419 18.06 -18.40 -6.51
CA VAL A 419 17.14 -18.23 -7.64
C VAL A 419 16.47 -19.58 -7.83
N TYR A 420 15.20 -19.66 -7.48
CA TYR A 420 14.34 -20.78 -7.81
C TYR A 420 14.24 -20.86 -9.33
N ARG A 421 15.04 -21.71 -9.96
CA ARG A 421 14.88 -22.03 -11.38
C ARG A 421 13.81 -23.13 -11.49
N PRO A 422 12.79 -22.95 -12.34
CA PRO A 422 11.99 -24.08 -12.79
C PRO A 422 12.93 -25.09 -13.46
N THR A 423 12.82 -26.36 -13.07
CA THR A 423 13.72 -27.42 -13.56
C THR A 423 13.52 -27.75 -15.02
N ASN A 424 12.43 -27.30 -15.65
CA ASN A 424 12.16 -27.34 -17.09
C ASN A 424 11.20 -26.20 -17.47
N GLU A 425 11.28 -25.73 -18.72
CA GLU A 425 10.46 -24.62 -19.26
C GLU A 425 8.95 -24.88 -19.20
N ASP A 426 8.53 -26.14 -19.02
CA ASP A 426 7.13 -26.52 -18.82
C ASP A 426 6.90 -27.21 -17.46
N SER A 427 6.36 -26.46 -16.49
CA SER A 427 5.46 -26.94 -15.40
C SER A 427 6.00 -27.78 -14.22
N GLY A 428 7.31 -27.92 -14.02
CA GLY A 428 7.83 -28.61 -12.83
C GLY A 428 7.56 -27.86 -11.49
N PRO A 429 7.27 -28.55 -10.37
CA PRO A 429 7.17 -27.91 -9.05
C PRO A 429 8.51 -27.25 -8.65
N LEU A 430 8.42 -26.20 -7.83
CA LEU A 430 9.59 -25.49 -7.29
C LEU A 430 10.56 -26.48 -6.61
N GLU A 431 11.72 -26.73 -7.22
CA GLU A 431 12.81 -27.41 -6.53
C GLU A 431 13.66 -26.37 -5.79
N ILE A 432 13.81 -26.55 -4.47
CA ILE A 432 14.68 -25.70 -3.66
C ILE A 432 16.12 -26.13 -3.92
N VAL A 433 16.72 -25.61 -4.99
CA VAL A 433 18.15 -25.86 -5.23
C VAL A 433 18.95 -24.96 -4.28
N THR A 434 19.37 -25.53 -3.16
CA THR A 434 20.38 -24.90 -2.31
C THR A 434 21.71 -24.97 -3.05
N GLY A 435 22.07 -23.92 -3.77
CA GLY A 435 23.41 -23.79 -4.33
C GLY A 435 24.45 -23.85 -3.22
N THR A 436 25.14 -24.98 -3.07
CA THR A 436 26.42 -25.05 -2.36
C THR A 436 27.45 -24.36 -3.24
N SER A 437 27.52 -23.04 -3.19
CA SER A 437 28.65 -22.30 -3.73
C SER A 437 29.88 -22.60 -2.87
N SER A 438 30.58 -23.68 -3.19
CA SER A 438 31.98 -23.88 -2.82
C SER A 438 32.83 -23.01 -3.74
N GLU A 439 32.77 -21.70 -3.52
CA GLU A 439 33.86 -20.81 -3.91
C GLU A 439 34.61 -20.47 -2.62
N THR A 440 35.79 -21.06 -2.47
CA THR A 440 36.80 -20.77 -1.45
C THR A 440 37.33 -19.36 -1.64
N ALA A 441 36.49 -18.35 -1.41
CA ALA A 441 36.93 -16.98 -1.19
C ALA A 441 37.38 -16.89 0.27
N THR A 442 38.68 -16.79 0.50
CA THR A 442 39.29 -16.38 1.77
C THR A 442 38.82 -14.96 2.11
N ALA A 443 37.64 -14.86 2.74
CA ALA A 443 37.05 -13.61 3.19
C ALA A 443 37.55 -13.28 4.61
N SER A 444 38.20 -12.12 4.73
CA SER A 444 38.50 -11.50 6.03
C SER A 444 37.22 -11.35 6.87
N PRO A 445 37.27 -11.63 8.18
CA PRO A 445 36.15 -11.40 9.08
C PRO A 445 36.06 -9.91 9.40
N SER A 446 35.46 -9.10 8.52
CA SER A 446 35.15 -7.71 8.88
C SER A 446 33.81 -7.24 8.33
N ALA A 447 33.01 -6.72 9.27
CA ALA A 447 31.68 -6.14 9.14
C ALA A 447 30.56 -7.10 8.71
N SER A 448 29.64 -7.37 9.62
CA SER A 448 28.30 -7.87 9.29
C SER A 448 27.74 -6.98 8.17
N PRO A 449 27.37 -7.54 7.00
CA PRO A 449 26.91 -6.74 5.87
C PRO A 449 25.69 -5.94 6.31
N SER A 450 25.83 -4.62 6.32
CA SER A 450 24.79 -3.72 6.76
C SER A 450 23.57 -3.86 5.85
N LEU A 451 22.37 -3.68 6.40
CA LEU A 451 21.12 -3.52 5.62
C LEU A 451 21.13 -2.27 4.71
N THR A 452 22.27 -1.60 4.58
CA THR A 452 22.42 -0.30 3.93
C THR A 452 22.81 -0.40 2.46
N LYS A 453 23.15 -1.59 1.92
CA LYS A 453 23.28 -1.74 0.46
C LYS A 453 21.89 -1.71 -0.16
N ARG A 454 21.52 -0.53 -0.64
CA ARG A 454 20.17 -0.17 -1.12
C ARG A 454 20.21 0.11 -2.61
N TRP A 455 19.11 -0.16 -3.29
CA TRP A 455 18.87 0.41 -4.61
C TRP A 455 18.41 1.85 -4.46
N THR A 456 19.08 2.75 -5.16
CA THR A 456 18.80 4.18 -5.16
C THR A 456 18.02 4.57 -6.40
N GLN A 457 17.27 5.67 -6.32
CA GLN A 457 16.62 6.26 -7.51
C GLN A 457 17.67 6.58 -8.60
N SER A 458 18.88 7.00 -8.21
CA SER A 458 20.01 7.20 -9.13
C SER A 458 20.37 5.96 -9.94
N GLN A 459 20.39 4.78 -9.31
CA GLN A 459 20.60 3.52 -10.01
C GLN A 459 19.48 3.21 -11.00
N LEU A 460 18.21 3.48 -10.63
CA LEU A 460 17.10 3.35 -11.56
C LEU A 460 17.23 4.32 -12.75
N TYR A 461 17.67 5.57 -12.53
CA TYR A 461 17.95 6.52 -13.62
C TYR A 461 19.07 6.05 -14.56
N SER A 462 20.05 5.31 -14.04
CA SER A 462 21.16 4.79 -14.83
C SER A 462 20.81 3.56 -15.66
N ALA A 463 19.66 2.93 -15.39
CA ALA A 463 19.17 1.78 -16.15
C ALA A 463 18.58 2.20 -17.50
N SER A 464 18.77 1.36 -18.50
CA SER A 464 18.15 1.48 -19.81
C SER A 464 16.62 1.52 -19.71
N GLU A 465 15.97 2.07 -20.72
CA GLU A 465 14.51 2.04 -20.79
C GLU A 465 13.96 0.61 -20.76
N GLY A 466 14.58 -0.33 -21.49
CA GLY A 466 14.20 -1.74 -21.48
C GLY A 466 14.22 -2.34 -20.08
N LEU A 467 15.34 -2.18 -19.36
CA LEU A 467 15.46 -2.69 -17.99
C LEU A 467 14.46 -2.03 -17.03
N ARG A 468 14.22 -0.72 -17.14
CA ARG A 468 13.21 -0.02 -16.33
C ARG A 468 11.79 -0.54 -16.60
N LEU A 469 11.45 -0.78 -17.87
CA LEU A 469 10.17 -1.39 -18.25
C LEU A 469 10.03 -2.80 -17.68
N ALA A 470 11.07 -3.63 -17.78
CA ALA A 470 11.07 -5.00 -17.24
C ALA A 470 10.88 -5.02 -15.72
N LEU A 471 11.61 -4.17 -14.99
CA LEU A 471 11.46 -3.98 -13.54
C LEU A 471 10.04 -3.51 -13.17
N SER A 472 9.46 -2.61 -13.96
CA SER A 472 8.12 -2.07 -13.74
C SER A 472 7.04 -3.12 -13.97
N ARG A 473 7.15 -3.92 -15.05
CA ARG A 473 6.29 -5.09 -15.28
C ARG A 473 6.36 -6.05 -14.10
N GLN A 474 7.57 -6.35 -13.62
CA GLN A 474 7.73 -7.25 -12.48
C GLN A 474 7.02 -6.71 -11.23
N LEU A 475 7.20 -5.43 -10.88
CA LEU A 475 6.50 -4.81 -9.76
C LEU A 475 4.97 -4.90 -9.91
N ILE A 476 4.43 -4.63 -11.10
CA ILE A 476 2.99 -4.71 -11.37
C ILE A 476 2.48 -6.15 -11.27
N ALA A 477 3.23 -7.13 -11.77
CA ALA A 477 2.90 -8.54 -11.65
C ALA A 477 2.85 -8.96 -10.18
N GLU A 478 3.88 -8.63 -9.40
CA GLU A 478 3.97 -8.90 -7.97
C GLU A 478 2.81 -8.29 -7.20
N LEU A 479 2.57 -6.99 -7.37
CA LEU A 479 1.45 -6.32 -6.71
C LEU A 479 0.11 -6.97 -7.07
N THR A 480 -0.10 -7.33 -8.33
CA THR A 480 -1.35 -7.95 -8.78
C THR A 480 -1.52 -9.35 -8.18
N VAL A 481 -0.53 -10.23 -8.34
CA VAL A 481 -0.59 -11.62 -7.87
C VAL A 481 -0.67 -11.66 -6.34
N TYR A 482 0.22 -10.96 -5.65
CA TYR A 482 0.30 -10.99 -4.19
C TYR A 482 -0.94 -10.37 -3.54
N SER A 483 -1.45 -9.27 -4.06
CA SER A 483 -2.63 -8.62 -3.47
C SER A 483 -3.91 -9.38 -3.80
N ARG A 484 -4.08 -9.92 -5.01
CA ARG A 484 -5.33 -10.60 -5.41
C ARG A 484 -5.39 -12.08 -5.08
N MET A 485 -4.26 -12.77 -4.98
CA MET A 485 -4.25 -14.24 -5.02
C MET A 485 -3.69 -14.88 -3.75
N ALA A 486 -2.80 -14.20 -3.03
CA ALA A 486 -2.19 -14.78 -1.83
C ALA A 486 -3.19 -15.00 -0.68
N ASP A 487 -2.91 -15.97 0.18
CA ASP A 487 -3.78 -16.24 1.34
C ASP A 487 -3.71 -15.13 2.38
N ALA A 488 -2.53 -14.51 2.51
CA ALA A 488 -2.34 -13.34 3.32
C ALA A 488 -1.27 -12.43 2.72
N PHE A 489 -1.44 -11.13 2.92
CA PHE A 489 -0.48 -10.10 2.56
C PHE A 489 -0.26 -9.22 3.77
N VAL A 490 0.99 -8.96 4.10
CA VAL A 490 1.38 -8.10 5.22
C VAL A 490 2.31 -7.03 4.68
N GLY A 491 1.99 -5.77 4.95
CA GLY A 491 2.81 -4.63 4.57
C GLY A 491 2.56 -3.45 5.47
N SER A 492 3.24 -2.33 5.23
CA SER A 492 2.98 -1.07 5.93
C SER A 492 1.90 -0.27 5.20
N GLY A 493 0.89 0.20 5.91
CA GLY A 493 -0.12 1.14 5.38
C GLY A 493 0.46 2.54 5.13
N ASN A 494 1.63 2.83 5.70
CA ASN A 494 2.37 4.06 5.41
C ASN A 494 3.16 3.95 4.08
N SER A 495 3.45 2.73 3.62
CA SER A 495 4.03 2.48 2.30
C SER A 495 3.02 2.78 1.20
N ASN A 496 3.44 3.52 0.16
CA ASN A 496 2.60 3.70 -1.03
C ASN A 496 2.30 2.35 -1.70
N LEU A 497 3.25 1.40 -1.69
CA LEU A 497 3.02 0.05 -2.21
C LEU A 497 2.07 -0.76 -1.33
N GLY A 498 2.14 -0.61 0.00
CA GLY A 498 1.19 -1.26 0.91
C GLY A 498 -0.24 -0.73 0.74
N ARG A 499 -0.41 0.58 0.53
CA ARG A 499 -1.70 1.18 0.17
C ARG A 499 -2.20 0.69 -1.19
N MET A 500 -1.33 0.65 -2.19
CA MET A 500 -1.66 0.07 -3.49
C MET A 500 -2.10 -1.39 -3.36
N ALA A 501 -1.42 -2.20 -2.55
CA ALA A 501 -1.81 -3.60 -2.31
C ALA A 501 -3.23 -3.69 -1.72
N LEU A 502 -3.57 -2.84 -0.76
CA LEU A 502 -4.93 -2.76 -0.21
C LEU A 502 -5.97 -2.42 -1.29
N ILE A 503 -5.70 -1.44 -2.16
CA ILE A 503 -6.63 -1.06 -3.23
C ILE A 503 -6.73 -2.18 -4.29
N ILE A 504 -5.60 -2.79 -4.69
CA ILE A 504 -5.54 -3.87 -5.70
C ILE A 504 -6.24 -5.14 -5.22
N GLY A 505 -6.14 -5.46 -3.93
CA GLY A 505 -6.88 -6.55 -3.32
C GLY A 505 -8.38 -6.29 -3.23
N GLY A 506 -8.80 -5.02 -3.36
CA GLY A 506 -10.19 -4.62 -3.29
C GLY A 506 -10.82 -4.80 -1.91
N VAL A 507 -12.14 -4.69 -1.88
CA VAL A 507 -12.92 -4.67 -0.64
C VAL A 507 -12.85 -5.98 0.12
N GLU A 508 -12.97 -7.09 -0.62
CA GLU A 508 -12.89 -8.43 -0.05
C GLU A 508 -11.57 -8.62 0.71
N ALA A 509 -10.44 -8.42 0.03
CA ALA A 509 -9.14 -8.74 0.58
C ALA A 509 -8.72 -7.78 1.71
N SER A 510 -9.15 -6.52 1.66
CA SER A 510 -8.69 -5.48 2.58
C SER A 510 -9.63 -5.25 3.76
N ILE A 511 -10.94 -5.40 3.57
CA ILE A 511 -11.93 -5.11 4.61
C ILE A 511 -12.51 -6.40 5.19
N GLY A 512 -13.04 -7.30 4.36
CA GLY A 512 -13.93 -8.34 4.86
C GLY A 512 -15.23 -8.47 4.08
N TYR A 513 -15.70 -9.70 3.85
CA TYR A 513 -17.07 -9.96 3.34
C TYR A 513 -18.18 -9.42 4.24
N GLY A 514 -17.92 -9.29 5.55
CA GLY A 514 -18.91 -8.81 6.51
C GLY A 514 -19.21 -7.31 6.43
N ALA A 515 -18.32 -6.51 5.85
CA ALA A 515 -18.49 -5.06 5.81
C ALA A 515 -19.31 -4.57 4.60
N THR A 516 -19.34 -5.33 3.50
CA THR A 516 -20.06 -4.94 2.28
C THR A 516 -21.57 -5.16 2.36
N ALA A 517 -22.01 -6.10 3.21
CA ALA A 517 -23.43 -6.40 3.39
C ALA A 517 -24.24 -5.19 3.91
N ASP A 518 -23.60 -4.27 4.65
CA ASP A 518 -24.24 -3.06 5.18
C ASP A 518 -24.18 -1.86 4.21
N LEU A 519 -23.45 -1.95 3.09
CA LEU A 519 -23.04 -0.75 2.34
C LEU A 519 -23.93 -0.33 1.17
N LYS A 520 -24.94 -1.12 0.71
CA LYS A 520 -26.05 -0.58 -0.12
C LYS A 520 -27.16 -1.54 -0.60
N ASP A 521 -27.09 -2.87 -0.49
CA ASP A 521 -28.21 -3.71 -0.98
C ASP A 521 -28.27 -5.15 -0.42
N THR A 522 -29.49 -5.53 -0.03
CA THR A 522 -29.97 -6.71 0.69
C THR A 522 -30.00 -8.02 -0.12
N ARG A 523 -28.91 -8.38 -0.82
CA ARG A 523 -28.78 -9.76 -1.30
C ARG A 523 -27.96 -10.59 -0.31
N PRO A 524 -28.59 -11.51 0.45
CA PRO A 524 -27.83 -12.47 1.22
C PRO A 524 -27.13 -13.36 0.20
N ILE A 525 -25.84 -13.11 -0.02
CA ILE A 525 -25.03 -14.11 -0.71
C ILE A 525 -24.95 -15.27 0.28
N THR A 526 -25.76 -16.29 0.06
CA THR A 526 -25.70 -17.58 0.74
C THR A 526 -24.37 -18.24 0.39
N LEU A 527 -23.30 -17.80 1.06
CA LEU A 527 -21.97 -18.39 1.02
C LEU A 527 -21.76 -19.15 2.31
N ALA A 528 -22.22 -20.40 2.30
CA ALA A 528 -21.57 -21.44 3.08
C ALA A 528 -20.15 -21.64 2.52
N ARG A 529 -19.20 -20.75 2.85
CA ARG A 529 -17.75 -20.93 2.60
C ARG A 529 -16.96 -19.82 3.29
N ARG A 530 -16.06 -20.22 4.19
CA ARG A 530 -15.03 -19.39 4.84
C ARG A 530 -14.20 -18.66 3.78
N GLN A 531 -14.56 -17.42 3.44
CA GLN A 531 -13.67 -16.54 2.70
C GLN A 531 -13.12 -15.47 3.65
N ILE A 532 -11.80 -15.52 3.79
CA ILE A 532 -10.98 -14.73 4.69
C ILE A 532 -10.85 -13.33 4.08
N GLY A 533 -11.83 -12.46 4.32
CA GLY A 533 -11.61 -11.06 3.97
C GLY A 533 -10.60 -10.39 4.93
N GLY A 534 -10.15 -9.16 4.70
CA GLY A 534 -9.13 -8.55 5.57
C GLY A 534 -7.80 -9.33 5.66
N ARG A 535 -7.50 -10.13 4.62
CA ARG A 535 -6.25 -10.89 4.45
C ARG A 535 -5.05 -10.02 4.10
N ILE A 536 -5.28 -8.81 3.55
CA ILE A 536 -4.25 -7.79 3.39
C ILE A 536 -4.22 -6.95 4.66
N ARG A 537 -3.06 -6.91 5.31
CA ARG A 537 -2.90 -6.34 6.64
C ARG A 537 -1.81 -5.28 6.65
N SER A 538 -2.18 -4.13 7.18
CA SER A 538 -1.22 -3.12 7.58
C SER A 538 -0.66 -3.43 8.97
N ILE A 539 0.66 -3.35 9.12
CA ILE A 539 1.34 -3.59 10.39
C ILE A 539 1.43 -2.34 11.27
N ASP A 540 1.27 -1.14 10.70
CA ASP A 540 1.52 0.10 11.42
C ASP A 540 0.31 1.05 11.45
N VAL A 541 -0.11 1.56 10.30
CA VAL A 541 -1.14 2.60 10.19
C VAL A 541 -2.28 2.13 9.29
N PRO A 542 -3.52 2.56 9.51
CA PRO A 542 -4.60 2.21 8.61
C PRO A 542 -4.36 2.79 7.22
N PHE A 543 -5.11 2.29 6.24
CA PHE A 543 -5.23 2.91 4.94
C PHE A 543 -5.63 4.37 5.10
N TYR A 544 -4.93 5.26 4.40
CA TYR A 544 -5.34 6.64 4.25
C TYR A 544 -5.52 6.94 2.76
N PRO A 545 -6.66 7.52 2.35
CA PRO A 545 -6.90 7.87 0.96
C PRO A 545 -6.03 9.03 0.48
N THR A 546 -5.36 9.73 1.41
CA THR A 546 -4.52 10.93 1.20
C THR A 546 -3.03 10.62 1.32
N ALA A 547 -2.17 11.59 1.02
CA ALA A 547 -0.72 11.41 1.20
C ALA A 547 -0.36 11.33 2.69
N TYR A 548 -1.03 12.16 3.50
CA TYR A 548 -0.76 12.35 4.91
C TYR A 548 -1.99 12.13 5.77
N ARG A 549 -1.76 11.54 6.95
CA ARG A 549 -2.73 11.39 8.02
C ARG A 549 -3.36 12.72 8.43
N SER A 550 -2.56 13.78 8.55
CA SER A 550 -3.03 15.12 8.94
C SER A 550 -4.12 15.66 8.00
N ALA A 551 -4.04 15.29 6.71
CA ALA A 551 -5.03 15.73 5.73
C ALA A 551 -6.43 15.12 5.95
N ILE A 552 -6.57 14.10 6.80
CA ILE A 552 -7.87 13.56 7.18
C ILE A 552 -8.47 14.36 8.35
N PHE A 553 -7.63 14.78 9.29
CA PHE A 553 -8.09 15.39 10.54
C PHE A 553 -8.32 16.90 10.48
N GLY A 554 -7.88 17.56 9.41
CA GLY A 554 -8.00 19.01 9.25
C GLY A 554 -6.77 19.72 9.78
#